data_AF-A0A933PAH8-F1
#
_entry.id   AF-A0A933PAH8-F1
#
_cell.length_a   1.000
_cell.length_b   1.000
_cell.length_c   1.000
_cell.angle_alpha   90.00
_cell.angle_beta   90.00
_cell.angle_gamma   90.00
#
_symmetry.space_group_name_H-M   'P 1'
#
loop_
_entity.id
_entity.type
_entity.pdbx_description
1 polymer ?
#
loop_
_entity_poly.entity_id
_entity_poly.type
_entity_poly.pdbx_seq_one_letter_code
_entity_poly.pdbx_strand_id
1 'polypeptide(L)' 'RGLLAAARRSRCGLLLGTCGPGEAEVLGVRDALPRTTIPGRGVAVARGRATPVQVARASAAAAMGE' A
#
# COMPACT_ATOMS: atom_id res chain seq x y z
N ARG A 1 -12.70 8.95 -14.51
CA ARG A 1 -13.00 9.39 -13.12
C ARG A 1 -13.17 8.14 -12.24
N GLY A 2 -13.09 8.24 -10.91
CA GLY A 2 -13.22 7.09 -9.99
C GLY A 2 -11.90 6.70 -9.31
N LEU A 3 -12.00 5.82 -8.31
CA LEU A 3 -10.90 5.46 -7.40
C LEU A 3 -9.67 4.92 -8.14
N LEU A 4 -9.87 3.94 -9.02
CA LEU A 4 -8.77 3.33 -9.78
C LEU A 4 -8.03 4.35 -10.66
N ALA A 5 -8.77 5.25 -11.30
CA ALA A 5 -8.19 6.33 -12.11
C ALA A 5 -7.50 7.40 -11.26
N ALA A 6 -7.92 7.61 -10.01
CA ALA A 6 -7.23 8.49 -9.07
C ALA A 6 -5.91 7.86 -8.59
N ALA A 7 -5.93 6.57 -8.21
CA ALA A 7 -4.74 5.82 -7.80
C ALA A 7 -3.68 5.75 -8.91
N ARG A 8 -4.10 5.46 -10.15
CA ARG A 8 -3.20 5.46 -11.32
C ARG A 8 -2.52 6.80 -11.58
N ARG A 9 -3.24 7.91 -11.39
CA ARG A 9 -2.69 9.26 -11.57
C ARG A 9 -1.80 9.70 -10.41
N SER A 10 -2.16 9.34 -9.17
CA SER A 10 -1.34 9.69 -8.00
C SER A 10 -0.04 8.88 -7.97
N ARG A 11 -0.09 7.61 -8.41
CA ARG A 11 1.00 6.63 -8.21
C ARG A 11 1.41 6.57 -6.74
N CYS A 12 0.42 6.70 -5.85
CA CYS A 12 0.61 6.69 -4.42
C CYS A 12 -0.41 5.76 -3.77
N GLY A 13 0.05 4.96 -2.82
CA GLY A 13 -0.79 4.01 -2.09
C GLY A 13 0.01 3.12 -1.15
N LEU A 14 -0.70 2.23 -0.46
CA LEU A 14 -0.13 1.24 0.44
C LEU A 14 -0.63 -0.15 0.03
N LEU A 15 0.30 -1.06 -0.24
CA LEU A 15 0.03 -2.45 -0.58
C LEU A 15 0.32 -3.30 0.65
N LEU A 16 -0.69 -3.99 1.18
CA LEU A 16 -0.57 -4.81 2.40
C LEU A 16 -0.78 -6.28 2.09
N GLY A 17 0.01 -7.13 2.74
CA GLY A 17 -0.08 -8.58 2.55
C GLY A 17 0.45 -9.04 1.20
N THR A 18 -0.18 -10.06 0.62
CA THR A 18 0.24 -10.66 -0.65
C THR A 18 -0.37 -9.92 -1.82
N CYS A 19 0.28 -8.87 -2.30
CA CYS A 19 -0.10 -8.20 -3.56
C CYS A 19 0.60 -8.82 -4.77
N GLY A 20 -0.15 -9.03 -5.84
CA GLY A 20 0.32 -9.46 -7.15
C GLY A 20 0.79 -8.29 -8.04
N PRO A 21 1.44 -8.60 -9.18
CA PRO A 21 1.98 -7.58 -10.08
C PRO A 21 0.94 -6.58 -10.61
N GLY A 22 -0.28 -7.04 -10.93
CA GLY A 22 -1.33 -6.18 -11.45
C GLY A 22 -1.82 -5.12 -10.47
N GLU A 23 -1.80 -5.42 -9.16
CA GLU A 23 -2.17 -4.48 -8.11
C GLU A 23 -1.07 -3.43 -7.91
N ALA A 24 0.19 -3.84 -8.03
CA ALA A 24 1.35 -2.95 -7.98
C ALA A 24 1.42 -2.01 -9.19
N GLU A 25 1.04 -2.51 -10.37
CA GLU A 25 1.02 -1.74 -11.62
C GLU A 25 0.03 -0.57 -11.57
N VAL A 26 -1.09 -0.72 -10.85
CA VAL A 26 -2.03 0.38 -10.59
C VAL A 26 -1.33 1.59 -9.99
N LEU A 27 -0.32 1.37 -9.15
CA LEU A 27 0.46 2.43 -8.50
C LEU A 27 1.75 2.78 -9.25
N GLY A 28 1.97 2.20 -10.44
CA GLY A 28 3.14 2.44 -11.28
C GLY A 28 4.39 1.66 -10.87
N VAL A 29 4.27 0.63 -10.04
CA VAL A 29 5.38 -0.26 -9.66
C VAL A 29 5.42 -1.45 -10.61
N ARG A 30 6.59 -1.72 -11.19
CA ARG A 30 6.82 -2.82 -12.13
C ARG A 30 7.72 -3.93 -11.57
N ASP A 31 8.45 -3.63 -10.50
CA ASP A 31 9.39 -4.56 -9.88
C ASP A 31 8.66 -5.58 -8.99
N ALA A 32 9.31 -6.72 -8.80
CA ALA A 32 8.82 -7.74 -7.87
C ALA A 32 8.72 -7.17 -6.46
N LEU A 33 7.52 -7.18 -5.89
CA LEU A 33 7.29 -6.77 -4.51
C LEU A 33 7.54 -7.93 -3.54
N PRO A 34 8.06 -7.65 -2.33
CA PRO A 34 8.14 -8.64 -1.28
C PRO A 34 6.75 -9.19 -0.97
N ARG A 35 6.57 -10.51 -1.11
CA ARG A 35 5.38 -11.19 -0.64
C ARG A 35 5.50 -11.40 0.86
N THR A 36 4.47 -11.03 1.61
CA THR A 36 4.44 -11.20 3.05
C THR A 36 3.04 -11.52 3.52
N THR A 37 2.94 -12.37 4.53
CA THR A 37 1.69 -12.71 5.23
C THR A 37 1.63 -12.05 6.62
N ILE A 38 2.66 -11.29 7.01
CA ILE A 38 2.72 -10.64 8.31
C ILE A 38 1.72 -9.47 8.32
N PRO A 39 0.76 -9.42 9.26
CA PRO A 39 -0.20 -8.32 9.34
C PRO A 39 0.48 -6.95 9.46
N GLY A 40 -0.01 -5.99 8.67
CA GLY A 40 0.56 -4.64 8.61
C GLY A 40 1.90 -4.53 7.88
N ARG A 41 2.54 -5.65 7.48
CA ARG A 41 3.71 -5.61 6.61
C ARG A 41 3.27 -5.37 5.17
N GLY A 42 3.99 -4.51 4.47
CA GLY A 42 3.65 -4.18 3.09
C GLY A 42 4.63 -3.23 2.43
N VAL A 43 4.16 -2.51 1.42
CA VAL A 43 4.93 -1.59 0.58
C VAL A 43 4.19 -0.28 0.45
N ALA A 44 4.83 0.80 0.90
CA ALA A 44 4.40 2.16 0.60
C ALA A 44 4.89 2.54 -0.80
N VAL A 45 3.98 3.04 -1.63
CA VAL A 45 4.30 3.56 -2.95
C VAL A 45 4.12 5.08 -2.92
N ALA A 46 5.17 5.81 -3.26
CA ALA A 46 5.14 7.26 -3.40
C ALA A 46 5.68 7.65 -4.77
N ARG A 47 4.82 8.23 -5.62
CA ARG A 47 5.14 8.61 -7.01
C ARG A 47 5.74 7.45 -7.81
N GLY A 48 5.23 6.24 -7.60
CA GLY A 48 5.70 5.00 -8.24
C GLY A 48 6.94 4.36 -7.63
N ARG A 49 7.51 4.93 -6.56
CA ARG A 49 8.64 4.33 -5.84
C ARG A 49 8.13 3.47 -4.69
N ALA A 50 8.52 2.20 -4.68
CA ALA A 50 8.19 1.24 -3.64
C ALA A 50 9.17 1.30 -2.46
N THR A 51 8.66 1.26 -1.23
CA THR A 51 9.45 1.18 0.00
C THR A 51 8.79 0.18 0.95
N PRO A 52 9.50 -0.87 1.42
CA PRO A 52 8.95 -1.79 2.42
C PRO A 52 8.61 -1.05 3.73
N VAL A 53 7.44 -1.33 4.29
CA VAL A 53 6.97 -0.69 5.54
C VAL A 53 6.29 -1.71 6.46
N GLN A 54 6.25 -1.38 7.76
CA GLN A 54 5.40 -2.02 8.76
C GLN A 54 4.44 -0.96 9.31
N VAL A 55 3.14 -1.18 9.14
CA VAL A 55 2.10 -0.28 9.68
C VAL A 55 2.05 -0.42 11.20
N ALA A 56 2.13 0.71 11.89
CA ALA A 56 1.94 0.76 13.34
C ALA A 56 0.50 0.38 13.69
N ARG A 57 0.33 -0.43 14.73
CA ARG A 57 -1.00 -0.72 15.27
C ARG A 57 -1.48 0.49 16.07
N ALA A 58 -2.66 1.01 15.73
CA ALA A 58 -3.36 1.92 16.63
C ALA A 58 -3.75 1.16 17.90
N SER A 59 -3.43 1.71 19.07
CA SER A 59 -4.00 1.24 20.34
C SER A 59 -5.49 1.53 20.34
N ALA A 60 -6.32 0.61 20.86
CA ALA A 60 -7.78 0.79 20.92
C ALA A 60 -8.21 2.08 21.65
N ALA A 61 -7.38 2.59 22.57
CA ALA A 61 -7.61 3.86 23.26
C ALA A 61 -7.54 5.10 22.33
N ALA A 62 -6.87 5.00 21.18
CA ALA A 62 -6.80 6.07 20.18
C ALA A 62 -7.91 5.96 19.10
N ALA A 63 -8.65 4.85 19.07
CA ALA A 63 -9.69 4.60 18.06
C ALA A 63 -11.09 5.08 18.49
N MET A 64 -11.29 5.41 19.77
CA MET A 64 -12.55 5.89 20.37
C MET A 64 -12.43 7.37 20.77
N GLY A 65 -11.90 8.17 19.85
CA GLY A 65 -11.66 9.60 20.06
C GLY A 65 -12.11 10.44 18.88
N GLU A 66 -13.35 10.25 18.43
CA GLU A 66 -14.26 11.26 17.82
C GLU A 66 -15.71 10.81 18.04
#